data_AF-A8GZA7-F1
#
_entry.id   AF-A8GZA7-F1
#
_cell.length_a   1.000
_cell.length_b   1.000
_cell.length_c   1.000
_cell.angle_alpha   90.00
_cell.angle_beta   90.00
_cell.angle_gamma   90.00
#
_symmetry.space_group_name_H-M   'P 1'
#
loop_
_entity.id
_entity.type
_entity.pdbx_description
1 polymer ?
#
loop_
_entity_poly.entity_id
_entity_poly.type
_entity_poly.pdbx_seq_one_letter_code
_entity_poly.pdbx_strand_id
1 'polypeptide(L)'
;MELVFVHGWSVTHTDTYAQLPQALVKLLGDELNLTIRHIHLGRYISFDDAVRLSDIAKAFNDAHLELLGKKPFAVITHSTGAAVIRHWLQTFFTGDKLSRCPLTHLIMLAPANHGSALAQLGKSRVGRIKSFFAGVEPGQGILDWLELGSDGQYDLNRYWLDNFSLDGPLPFVLTGEAIDSQFYDYLNSYTAEAGSDGVVRVASANLNFSYLLLAETAHTCDGFDKRCISTLKLSKHSQPHQQTAFEVIKNASHSGSSKGIMGSVTNRNAKNKPVVQRIAQCLRVTSPKQYRQLSDEMSQASSIKRKPRACMLVVRVTDDTGLPVEDFDILLLSGPHFVPGEFKKGFMLDKQKNHTNKHVLTFYFDADKLAKVSEGKIGIRVEPRPNSGMCYYLSAEFRSDVEQVHELLIADQTTMVDIVLQRRIKPETFSFIAPKDGGDFSYLIDE
;
A
#
# COMPACT_ATOMS: atom_id res chain seq x y z
N MET A 1 23.43 -1.72 -21.02
CA MET A 1 22.06 -1.85 -20.44
C MET A 1 21.37 -0.50 -20.54
N GLU A 2 20.08 -0.44 -20.91
CA GLU A 2 19.27 0.79 -20.86
C GLU A 2 18.66 0.95 -19.47
N LEU A 3 18.72 2.16 -18.90
CA LEU A 3 18.25 2.47 -17.56
C LEU A 3 17.32 3.68 -17.57
N VAL A 4 16.07 3.48 -17.16
CA VAL A 4 15.04 4.52 -17.12
C VAL A 4 14.77 4.92 -15.67
N PHE A 5 14.66 6.21 -15.42
CA PHE A 5 14.25 6.75 -14.13
C PHE A 5 12.82 7.27 -14.19
N VAL A 6 12.01 6.97 -13.17
CA VAL A 6 10.63 7.47 -13.07
C VAL A 6 10.40 8.09 -11.69
N HIS A 7 10.15 9.39 -11.66
CA HIS A 7 9.99 10.15 -10.42
C HIS A 7 8.65 9.90 -9.74
N GLY A 8 8.46 10.53 -8.57
CA GLY A 8 7.22 10.50 -7.80
C GLY A 8 6.24 11.63 -8.15
N TRP A 9 5.21 11.76 -7.33
CA TRP A 9 4.21 12.81 -7.47
C TRP A 9 4.76 14.23 -7.18
N SER A 10 4.17 15.23 -7.85
CA SER A 10 4.43 16.67 -7.72
C SER A 10 5.87 17.11 -8.05
N VAL A 11 6.55 16.38 -8.93
CA VAL A 11 7.86 16.76 -9.46
C VAL A 11 7.69 17.65 -10.70
N THR A 12 8.43 18.75 -10.74
CA THR A 12 8.46 19.71 -11.86
C THR A 12 9.83 19.84 -12.52
N HIS A 13 10.87 19.23 -11.93
CA HIS A 13 12.24 19.29 -12.45
C HIS A 13 12.95 17.94 -12.29
N THR A 14 13.73 17.55 -13.30
CA THR A 14 14.51 16.31 -13.30
C THR A 14 15.66 16.30 -12.28
N ASP A 15 15.92 17.42 -11.60
CA ASP A 15 16.91 17.48 -10.52
C ASP A 15 16.48 16.68 -9.29
N THR A 16 15.22 16.24 -9.23
CA THR A 16 14.73 15.25 -8.26
C THR A 16 15.59 13.98 -8.22
N TYR A 17 16.19 13.60 -9.36
CA TYR A 17 17.08 12.44 -9.46
C TYR A 17 18.46 12.67 -8.82
N ALA A 18 18.76 13.90 -8.39
CA ALA A 18 20.04 14.32 -7.81
C ALA A 18 21.23 13.85 -8.67
N GLN A 19 22.33 13.41 -8.03
CA GLN A 19 23.48 12.85 -8.75
C GLN A 19 23.44 11.32 -8.84
N LEU A 20 22.30 10.69 -8.56
CA LEU A 20 22.18 9.24 -8.62
C LEU A 20 22.50 8.68 -10.02
N PRO A 21 22.01 9.25 -11.14
CA PRO A 21 22.41 8.84 -12.49
C PRO A 21 23.93 8.82 -12.70
N GLN A 22 24.61 9.92 -12.36
CA GLN A 22 26.07 10.07 -12.55
C GLN A 22 26.84 9.14 -11.61
N ALA A 23 26.35 8.94 -10.39
CA ALA A 23 26.90 8.00 -9.43
C ALA A 23 26.87 6.55 -9.95
N LEU A 24 25.76 6.13 -10.58
CA LEU A 24 25.64 4.79 -11.15
C LEU A 24 26.57 4.61 -12.35
N VAL A 25 26.67 5.58 -13.26
CA VAL A 25 27.65 5.53 -14.37
C VAL A 25 29.07 5.41 -13.83
N LYS A 26 29.43 6.20 -12.83
CA LYS A 26 30.76 6.17 -12.22
C LYS A 26 31.10 4.82 -11.57
N LEU A 27 30.12 4.14 -10.99
CA LEU A 27 30.35 2.89 -10.25
C LEU A 27 30.17 1.64 -11.10
N LEU A 28 29.33 1.68 -12.13
CA LEU A 28 28.89 0.51 -12.90
C LEU A 28 29.16 0.63 -14.39
N GLY A 29 29.73 1.75 -14.85
CA GLY A 29 29.87 2.05 -16.27
C GLY A 29 30.65 0.99 -17.03
N ASP A 30 31.81 0.61 -16.52
CA ASP A 30 32.67 -0.41 -17.13
C ASP A 30 32.02 -1.81 -17.08
N GLU A 31 31.36 -2.14 -15.96
CA GLU A 31 30.80 -3.47 -15.72
C GLU A 31 29.52 -3.73 -16.51
N LEU A 32 28.60 -2.76 -16.56
CA LEU A 32 27.28 -2.89 -17.20
C LEU A 32 27.21 -2.25 -18.59
N ASN A 33 28.36 -1.81 -19.13
CA ASN A 33 28.46 -0.97 -20.32
C ASN A 33 27.44 0.19 -20.26
N LEU A 34 27.38 0.84 -19.09
CA LEU A 34 26.43 1.89 -18.77
C LEU A 34 27.11 3.24 -18.97
N THR A 35 26.66 4.00 -19.97
CA THR A 35 27.08 5.38 -20.15
C THR A 35 25.90 6.29 -19.83
N ILE A 36 26.15 7.59 -19.64
CA ILE A 36 25.06 8.54 -19.40
C ILE A 36 24.03 8.56 -20.53
N ARG A 37 24.41 8.19 -21.76
CA ARG A 37 23.50 8.08 -22.92
C ARG A 37 22.49 6.93 -22.79
N HIS A 38 22.79 5.96 -21.95
CA HIS A 38 21.89 4.84 -21.65
C HIS A 38 20.98 5.14 -20.44
N ILE A 39 21.07 6.35 -19.85
CA ILE A 39 20.19 6.78 -18.76
C ILE A 39 19.16 7.77 -19.30
N HIS A 40 17.90 7.44 -19.09
CA HIS A 40 16.75 8.23 -19.55
C HIS A 40 15.95 8.71 -18.35
N LEU A 41 15.77 10.01 -18.24
CA LEU A 41 15.04 10.63 -17.13
C LEU A 41 13.59 10.85 -17.53
N GLY A 42 12.69 10.05 -16.98
CA GLY A 42 11.27 10.19 -17.17
C GLY A 42 10.76 11.50 -16.56
N ARG A 43 9.75 12.08 -17.21
CA ARG A 43 8.98 13.21 -16.70
C ARG A 43 7.51 12.97 -17.00
N TYR A 44 6.64 13.17 -16.02
CA TYR A 44 5.20 13.12 -16.22
C TYR A 44 4.49 14.18 -15.40
N ILE A 45 3.33 14.60 -15.87
CA ILE A 45 2.49 15.59 -15.19
C ILE A 45 1.63 14.84 -14.18
N SER A 46 1.67 15.26 -12.92
CA SER A 46 0.85 14.68 -11.85
C SER A 46 0.14 15.74 -11.00
N PHE A 47 0.22 16.98 -11.45
CA PHE A 47 -0.29 18.18 -10.78
C PHE A 47 -1.46 18.82 -11.54
N ASP A 48 -2.06 18.05 -12.47
CA ASP A 48 -3.27 18.40 -13.19
C ASP A 48 -4.37 17.41 -12.76
N ASP A 49 -5.52 17.95 -12.34
CA ASP A 49 -6.66 17.17 -11.81
C ASP A 49 -7.25 16.21 -12.85
N ALA A 50 -7.10 16.47 -14.15
CA ALA A 50 -7.60 15.61 -15.20
C ALA A 50 -6.75 14.36 -15.40
N VAL A 51 -5.49 14.38 -14.93
CA VAL A 51 -4.54 13.29 -15.15
C VAL A 51 -4.74 12.17 -14.14
N ARG A 52 -4.98 10.95 -14.63
CA ARG A 52 -5.08 9.73 -13.81
C ARG A 52 -3.81 8.89 -13.90
N LEU A 53 -3.63 7.98 -12.94
CA LEU A 53 -2.48 7.07 -12.94
C LEU A 53 -2.44 6.20 -14.21
N SER A 54 -3.61 5.78 -14.70
CA SER A 54 -3.74 5.00 -15.93
C SER A 54 -3.34 5.77 -17.18
N ASP A 55 -3.56 7.09 -17.21
CA ASP A 55 -3.13 7.96 -18.31
C ASP A 55 -1.61 8.08 -18.32
N ILE A 56 -0.99 8.24 -17.15
CA ILE A 56 0.48 8.27 -17.00
C ILE A 56 1.08 6.92 -17.45
N ALA A 57 0.48 5.79 -17.07
CA ALA A 57 0.95 4.47 -17.47
C ALA A 57 0.87 4.25 -19.00
N LYS A 58 -0.18 4.76 -19.66
CA LYS A 58 -0.29 4.76 -21.13
C LYS A 58 0.73 5.69 -21.79
N ALA A 59 0.91 6.90 -21.26
CA ALA A 59 1.93 7.83 -21.76
C ALA A 59 3.35 7.27 -21.60
N PHE A 60 3.63 6.55 -20.52
CA PHE A 60 4.89 5.81 -20.34
C PHE A 60 5.05 4.72 -21.41
N ASN A 61 3.98 4.01 -21.76
CA ASN A 61 4.00 3.03 -22.84
C ASN A 61 4.47 3.67 -24.16
N ASP A 62 3.86 4.79 -24.54
CA ASP A 62 4.19 5.44 -25.82
C ASP A 62 5.62 6.00 -25.80
N ALA A 63 6.01 6.66 -24.71
CA ALA A 63 7.33 7.25 -24.56
C ALA A 63 8.46 6.20 -24.57
N HIS A 64 8.32 5.06 -23.88
CA HIS A 64 9.38 4.04 -23.90
C HIS A 64 9.45 3.33 -25.26
N LEU A 65 8.34 3.15 -25.97
CA LEU A 65 8.35 2.57 -27.32
C LEU A 65 9.04 3.50 -28.33
N GLU A 66 8.79 4.80 -28.26
CA GLU A 66 9.48 5.79 -29.08
C GLU A 66 10.99 5.80 -28.83
N LEU A 67 11.38 5.74 -27.56
CA LEU A 67 12.77 5.85 -27.12
C LEU A 67 13.59 4.56 -27.31
N LEU A 68 13.00 3.42 -26.90
CA LEU A 68 13.71 2.13 -26.76
C LEU A 68 13.14 1.05 -27.68
N GLY A 69 11.95 1.25 -28.24
CA GLY A 69 11.22 0.20 -28.96
C GLY A 69 11.02 -1.02 -28.07
N LYS A 70 11.45 -2.19 -28.57
CA LYS A 70 11.38 -3.46 -27.83
C LYS A 70 12.68 -3.83 -27.09
N LYS A 71 13.65 -2.92 -27.01
CA LYS A 71 14.93 -3.21 -26.35
C LYS A 71 14.71 -3.47 -24.86
N PRO A 72 15.39 -4.46 -24.25
CA PRO A 72 15.32 -4.67 -22.82
C PRO A 72 15.88 -3.48 -22.03
N PHE A 73 15.25 -3.15 -20.90
CA PHE A 73 15.67 -2.05 -20.03
C PHE A 73 15.43 -2.35 -18.55
N ALA A 74 16.10 -1.61 -17.67
CA ALA A 74 15.85 -1.58 -16.24
C ALA A 74 15.18 -0.25 -15.87
N VAL A 75 14.37 -0.24 -14.80
CA VAL A 75 13.75 0.98 -14.27
C VAL A 75 14.12 1.17 -12.81
N ILE A 76 14.48 2.41 -12.47
CA ILE A 76 14.54 2.89 -11.08
C ILE A 76 13.39 3.89 -10.89
N THR A 77 12.44 3.54 -10.02
CA THR A 77 11.30 4.42 -9.69
C THR A 77 11.49 5.07 -8.33
N HIS A 78 10.81 6.20 -8.10
CA HIS A 78 10.65 6.80 -6.78
C HIS A 78 9.19 7.02 -6.44
N SER A 79 8.80 6.75 -5.18
CA SER A 79 7.47 7.09 -4.67
C SER A 79 6.35 6.58 -5.59
N THR A 80 5.47 7.45 -6.08
CA THR A 80 4.38 7.14 -7.02
C THR A 80 4.84 6.51 -8.35
N GLY A 81 6.09 6.71 -8.76
CA GLY A 81 6.62 6.12 -9.99
C GLY A 81 6.56 4.59 -10.00
N ALA A 82 6.62 3.94 -8.82
CA ALA A 82 6.42 2.50 -8.70
C ALA A 82 5.01 2.08 -9.11
N ALA A 83 4.00 2.82 -8.66
CA ALA A 83 2.60 2.59 -9.04
C ALA A 83 2.39 2.78 -10.55
N VAL A 84 3.02 3.79 -11.16
CA VAL A 84 2.99 4.00 -12.61
C VAL A 84 3.47 2.76 -13.36
N ILE A 85 4.65 2.24 -13.00
CA ILE A 85 5.22 1.08 -13.70
C ILE A 85 4.43 -0.20 -13.43
N ARG A 86 3.97 -0.42 -12.20
CA ARG A 86 3.10 -1.56 -11.88
C ARG A 86 1.78 -1.49 -12.65
N HIS A 87 1.17 -0.32 -12.77
CA HIS A 87 -0.04 -0.12 -13.55
C HIS A 87 0.22 -0.32 -15.06
N TRP A 88 1.39 0.09 -15.56
CA TRP A 88 1.81 -0.20 -16.94
C TRP A 88 1.95 -1.71 -17.18
N LEU A 89 2.57 -2.46 -16.27
CA LEU A 89 2.63 -3.93 -16.33
C LEU A 89 1.23 -4.55 -16.35
N GLN A 90 0.34 -4.13 -15.43
CA GLN A 90 -1.05 -4.59 -15.39
C GLN A 90 -1.83 -4.26 -16.67
N THR A 91 -1.50 -3.17 -17.35
CA THR A 91 -2.24 -2.74 -18.56
C THR A 91 -1.76 -3.46 -19.82
N PHE A 92 -0.45 -3.65 -19.97
CA PHE A 92 0.14 -4.08 -21.24
C PHE A 92 0.75 -5.49 -21.21
N PHE A 93 1.10 -6.02 -20.03
CA PHE A 93 1.85 -7.26 -19.84
C PHE A 93 1.12 -8.24 -18.91
N THR A 94 -0.11 -8.62 -19.29
CA THR A 94 -0.96 -9.57 -18.56
C THR A 94 -0.80 -11.02 -19.05
N GLY A 95 -0.98 -11.99 -18.15
CA GLY A 95 -0.85 -13.41 -18.46
C GLY A 95 0.47 -13.74 -19.15
N ASP A 96 0.41 -14.48 -20.25
CA ASP A 96 1.59 -14.92 -21.02
C ASP A 96 2.44 -13.75 -21.55
N LYS A 97 1.88 -12.54 -21.68
CA LYS A 97 2.64 -11.36 -22.12
C LYS A 97 3.67 -10.91 -21.09
N LEU A 98 3.48 -11.24 -19.81
CA LEU A 98 4.41 -10.86 -18.74
C LEU A 98 5.82 -11.39 -19.01
N SER A 99 5.94 -12.64 -19.48
CA SER A 99 7.21 -13.27 -19.88
C SER A 99 7.91 -12.61 -21.08
N ARG A 100 7.19 -11.78 -21.84
CA ARG A 100 7.69 -11.03 -23.01
C ARG A 100 7.91 -9.56 -22.69
N CYS A 101 7.80 -9.17 -21.41
CA CYS A 101 8.01 -7.79 -21.00
C CYS A 101 9.48 -7.39 -21.25
N PRO A 102 9.74 -6.22 -21.89
CA PRO A 102 11.10 -5.72 -22.07
C PRO A 102 11.72 -5.20 -20.76
N LEU A 103 10.92 -5.00 -19.70
CA LEU A 103 11.43 -4.61 -18.40
C LEU A 103 12.13 -5.79 -17.73
N THR A 104 13.40 -5.60 -17.41
CA THR A 104 14.25 -6.62 -16.77
C THR A 104 14.29 -6.47 -15.25
N HIS A 105 14.35 -5.24 -14.77
CA HIS A 105 14.47 -4.90 -13.35
C HIS A 105 13.51 -3.76 -13.00
N LEU A 106 12.75 -3.92 -11.93
CA LEU A 106 11.92 -2.89 -11.34
C LEU A 106 12.47 -2.55 -9.95
N ILE A 107 13.33 -1.53 -9.86
CA ILE A 107 13.94 -1.09 -8.61
C ILE A 107 13.15 0.10 -8.08
N MET A 108 12.46 -0.10 -6.97
CA MET A 108 11.54 0.87 -6.38
C MET A 108 12.17 1.51 -5.15
N LEU A 109 12.39 2.83 -5.21
CA LEU A 109 12.93 3.62 -4.11
C LEU A 109 11.78 4.32 -3.38
N ALA A 110 11.61 4.02 -2.09
CA ALA A 110 10.55 4.54 -1.24
C ALA A 110 9.15 4.52 -1.90
N PRO A 111 8.70 3.39 -2.48
CA PRO A 111 7.46 3.35 -3.25
C PRO A 111 6.22 3.47 -2.37
N ALA A 112 5.20 4.21 -2.81
CA ALA A 112 3.90 4.28 -2.14
C ALA A 112 2.97 3.13 -2.57
N ASN A 113 3.42 1.86 -2.41
CA ASN A 113 2.73 0.69 -2.96
C ASN A 113 1.34 0.43 -2.37
N HIS A 114 1.16 0.73 -1.08
CA HIS A 114 -0.14 0.75 -0.40
C HIS A 114 -0.54 2.17 0.04
N GLY A 115 0.02 3.19 -0.60
CA GLY A 115 -0.29 4.60 -0.36
C GLY A 115 0.56 5.32 0.68
N SER A 116 0.12 6.51 1.07
CA SER A 116 0.77 7.37 2.05
C SER A 116 -0.27 8.02 2.97
N ALA A 117 0.06 8.11 4.26
CA ALA A 117 -0.75 8.83 5.24
C ALA A 117 -0.79 10.35 4.94
N LEU A 118 0.22 10.90 4.26
CA LEU A 118 0.25 12.33 3.92
C LEU A 118 -0.79 12.74 2.89
N ALA A 119 -1.31 11.80 2.09
CA ALA A 119 -2.33 12.10 1.08
C ALA A 119 -3.68 12.55 1.70
N GLN A 120 -3.90 12.31 3.00
CA GLN A 120 -5.10 12.76 3.71
C GLN A 120 -5.11 14.21 4.16
N LEU A 121 -4.01 14.93 3.99
CA LEU A 121 -3.93 16.31 4.43
C LEU A 121 -4.84 17.15 3.53
N GLY A 122 -5.98 17.59 4.08
CA GLY A 122 -6.97 18.38 3.36
C GLY A 122 -6.41 19.68 2.77
N LYS A 123 -7.13 20.25 1.79
CA LYS A 123 -6.73 21.42 0.97
C LYS A 123 -6.18 22.62 1.76
N SER A 124 -6.58 22.81 3.02
CA SER A 124 -6.06 23.90 3.89
C SER A 124 -4.63 23.65 4.42
N ARG A 125 -4.18 22.39 4.51
CA ARG A 125 -2.80 21.99 4.85
C ARG A 125 -1.94 21.71 3.60
N VAL A 126 -2.58 21.47 2.46
CA VAL A 126 -1.93 21.33 1.14
C VAL A 126 -1.06 22.54 0.78
N GLY A 127 -1.48 23.76 1.16
CA GLY A 127 -0.66 24.97 0.98
C GLY A 127 0.73 24.91 1.62
N ARG A 128 0.96 24.01 2.58
CA ARG A 128 2.25 23.77 3.23
C ARG A 128 2.99 22.58 2.63
N ILE A 129 2.28 21.56 2.13
CA ILE A 129 2.86 20.50 1.28
C ILE A 129 3.40 21.08 -0.04
N LYS A 130 2.83 22.19 -0.53
CA LYS A 130 3.39 22.97 -1.65
C LYS A 130 4.88 23.29 -1.41
N SER A 131 5.34 23.64 -0.22
CA SER A 131 6.78 23.85 0.01
C SER A 131 7.61 22.56 0.04
N PHE A 132 7.00 21.40 0.31
CA PHE A 132 7.66 20.08 0.29
C PHE A 132 7.91 19.57 -1.14
N PHE A 133 7.08 19.98 -2.11
CA PHE A 133 7.13 19.50 -3.50
C PHE A 133 7.11 20.65 -4.54
N ALA A 134 7.88 21.71 -4.28
CA ALA A 134 8.19 22.78 -5.24
C ALA A 134 7.05 23.74 -5.66
N GLY A 135 5.98 23.86 -4.88
CA GLY A 135 5.08 25.02 -4.90
C GLY A 135 3.88 24.91 -5.84
N VAL A 136 3.70 23.79 -6.55
CA VAL A 136 2.63 23.62 -7.55
C VAL A 136 1.33 23.15 -6.92
N GLU A 137 0.20 23.56 -7.49
CA GLU A 137 -1.09 23.03 -7.08
C GLU A 137 -1.18 21.53 -7.35
N PRO A 138 -1.45 20.72 -6.33
CA PRO A 138 -1.48 19.29 -6.51
C PRO A 138 -2.68 18.85 -7.36
N GLY A 139 -2.44 17.87 -8.22
CA GLY A 139 -3.48 17.12 -8.90
C GLY A 139 -4.16 16.21 -7.89
N GLN A 140 -5.39 16.54 -7.50
CA GLN A 140 -6.17 15.86 -6.48
C GLN A 140 -6.41 14.39 -6.86
N GLY A 141 -6.61 14.08 -8.13
CA GLY A 141 -6.87 12.70 -8.58
C GLY A 141 -5.73 11.73 -8.26
N ILE A 142 -4.46 12.14 -8.40
CA ILE A 142 -3.32 11.28 -8.02
C ILE A 142 -3.15 11.23 -6.50
N LEU A 143 -3.48 12.30 -5.78
CA LEU A 143 -3.47 12.29 -4.31
C LEU A 143 -4.52 11.33 -3.75
N ASP A 144 -5.75 11.38 -4.27
CA ASP A 144 -6.84 10.47 -3.87
C ASP A 144 -6.44 9.02 -4.18
N TRP A 145 -5.75 8.78 -5.30
CA TRP A 145 -5.17 7.48 -5.62
C TRP A 145 -4.09 7.06 -4.60
N LEU A 146 -3.26 7.99 -4.11
CA LEU A 146 -2.19 7.73 -3.14
C LEU A 146 -2.68 7.65 -1.69
N GLU A 147 -3.93 8.01 -1.41
CA GLU A 147 -4.52 7.87 -0.09
C GLU A 147 -4.57 6.41 0.33
N LEU A 148 -4.20 6.12 1.59
CA LEU A 148 -4.25 4.76 2.12
C LEU A 148 -5.66 4.17 1.96
N GLY A 149 -5.72 2.97 1.37
CA GLY A 149 -6.97 2.26 1.19
C GLY A 149 -7.81 2.71 -0.02
N SER A 150 -7.24 3.49 -0.94
CA SER A 150 -7.91 3.86 -2.18
C SER A 150 -8.24 2.63 -3.04
N ASP A 151 -9.29 2.71 -3.86
CA ASP A 151 -9.66 1.63 -4.80
C ASP A 151 -8.53 1.33 -5.78
N GLY A 152 -7.87 2.37 -6.30
CA GLY A 152 -6.79 2.19 -7.27
C GLY A 152 -5.59 1.43 -6.71
N GLN A 153 -5.26 1.61 -5.42
CA GLN A 153 -4.26 0.79 -4.75
C GLN A 153 -4.76 -0.62 -4.50
N TYR A 154 -6.01 -0.76 -4.06
CA TYR A 154 -6.63 -2.05 -3.81
C TYR A 154 -6.57 -2.91 -5.09
N ASP A 155 -7.06 -2.40 -6.21
CA ASP A 155 -7.09 -3.10 -7.50
C ASP A 155 -5.69 -3.47 -7.98
N LEU A 156 -4.74 -2.54 -7.90
CA LEU A 156 -3.36 -2.77 -8.34
C LEU A 156 -2.67 -3.85 -7.48
N ASN A 157 -2.89 -3.84 -6.16
CA ASN A 157 -2.32 -4.84 -5.26
C ASN A 157 -3.01 -6.20 -5.40
N ARG A 158 -4.33 -6.26 -5.56
CA ARG A 158 -5.06 -7.51 -5.84
C ARG A 158 -4.61 -8.14 -7.15
N TYR A 159 -4.49 -7.34 -8.21
CA TYR A 159 -3.98 -7.81 -9.49
C TYR A 159 -2.55 -8.35 -9.35
N TRP A 160 -1.66 -7.61 -8.67
CA TRP A 160 -0.29 -8.06 -8.42
C TRP A 160 -0.24 -9.39 -7.67
N LEU A 161 -1.04 -9.53 -6.61
CA LEU A 161 -1.10 -10.74 -5.79
C LEU A 161 -1.47 -11.99 -6.60
N ASP A 162 -2.48 -11.86 -7.45
CA ASP A 162 -3.05 -12.99 -8.19
C ASP A 162 -2.33 -13.27 -9.53
N ASN A 163 -1.60 -12.29 -10.11
CA ASN A 163 -1.11 -12.39 -11.50
C ASN A 163 0.40 -12.14 -11.70
N PHE A 164 1.12 -11.58 -10.72
CA PHE A 164 2.55 -11.29 -10.91
C PHE A 164 3.41 -12.55 -10.73
N SER A 165 4.43 -12.68 -11.58
CA SER A 165 5.47 -13.70 -11.47
C SER A 165 6.83 -13.17 -11.93
N LEU A 166 7.89 -13.79 -11.43
CA LEU A 166 9.29 -13.55 -11.78
C LEU A 166 9.67 -14.04 -13.20
N ASP A 167 8.71 -14.55 -13.97
CA ASP A 167 8.87 -14.71 -15.42
C ASP A 167 8.89 -13.34 -16.11
N GLY A 168 8.34 -12.30 -15.46
CA GLY A 168 8.45 -10.90 -15.85
C GLY A 168 9.67 -10.19 -15.23
N PRO A 169 9.56 -8.87 -14.94
CA PRO A 169 10.68 -8.11 -14.39
C PRO A 169 11.03 -8.54 -12.97
N LEU A 170 12.30 -8.40 -12.56
CA LEU A 170 12.76 -8.64 -11.20
C LEU A 170 12.42 -7.43 -10.29
N PRO A 171 11.51 -7.53 -9.32
CA PRO A 171 11.13 -6.41 -8.47
C PRO A 171 12.04 -6.30 -7.24
N PHE A 172 12.45 -5.08 -6.90
CA PHE A 172 13.22 -4.78 -5.70
C PHE A 172 12.62 -3.55 -5.03
N VAL A 173 12.35 -3.61 -3.73
CA VAL A 173 11.86 -2.49 -2.93
C VAL A 173 12.95 -2.05 -1.96
N LEU A 174 13.36 -0.80 -2.04
CA LEU A 174 14.28 -0.15 -1.10
C LEU A 174 13.55 1.02 -0.46
N THR A 175 13.35 1.00 0.86
CA THR A 175 12.65 2.09 1.57
C THR A 175 13.49 2.64 2.72
N GLY A 176 13.27 3.90 3.09
CA GLY A 176 13.86 4.49 4.29
C GLY A 176 13.07 4.19 5.55
N GLU A 177 13.62 4.60 6.68
CA GLU A 177 12.95 4.60 8.00
C GLU A 177 13.33 5.82 8.86
N ALA A 178 14.02 6.79 8.26
CA ALA A 178 14.43 8.00 8.93
C ALA A 178 13.67 9.19 8.39
N ILE A 179 13.53 10.20 9.23
CA ILE A 179 12.98 11.49 8.86
C ILE A 179 14.15 12.47 8.74
N ASP A 180 14.14 13.29 7.70
CA ASP A 180 15.07 14.41 7.58
C ASP A 180 14.52 15.58 8.40
N SER A 181 15.28 16.05 9.39
CA SER A 181 14.84 17.08 10.32
C SER A 181 14.58 18.43 9.64
N GLN A 182 15.14 18.67 8.44
CA GLN A 182 14.80 19.86 7.65
C GLN A 182 13.41 19.78 7.00
N PHE A 183 12.86 18.57 6.90
CA PHE A 183 11.50 18.27 6.43
C PHE A 183 10.56 17.93 7.58
N TYR A 184 11.02 18.05 8.83
CA TYR A 184 10.19 17.86 10.01
C TYR A 184 9.25 19.05 10.15
N ASP A 185 7.97 18.84 9.84
CA ASP A 185 6.92 19.76 10.25
C ASP A 185 6.42 19.33 11.63
N TYR A 186 6.82 20.06 12.67
CA TYR A 186 6.40 19.81 14.06
C TYR A 186 4.89 19.91 14.27
N LEU A 187 4.14 20.47 13.30
CA LEU A 187 2.68 20.56 13.31
C LEU A 187 2.00 19.41 12.54
N ASN A 188 2.78 18.56 11.85
CA ASN A 188 2.29 17.44 11.07
C ASN A 188 2.90 16.12 11.56
N SER A 189 2.19 15.45 12.46
CA SER A 189 2.60 14.17 13.05
C SER A 189 2.92 13.08 12.02
N TYR A 190 2.35 13.14 10.81
CA TYR A 190 2.61 12.17 9.74
C TYR A 190 3.99 12.32 9.10
N THR A 191 4.61 13.50 9.16
CA THR A 191 6.00 13.69 8.68
C THR A 191 7.05 13.14 9.65
N ALA A 192 6.62 12.70 10.83
CA ALA A 192 7.47 12.20 11.91
C ALA A 192 7.04 10.82 12.42
N GLU A 193 6.22 10.11 11.65
CA GLU A 193 5.65 8.84 12.07
C GLU A 193 6.74 7.75 12.13
N ALA A 194 6.80 7.06 13.27
CA ALA A 194 7.76 5.98 13.47
C ALA A 194 7.50 4.81 12.50
N GLY A 195 8.55 4.18 12.00
CA GLY A 195 8.43 3.14 10.97
C GLY A 195 8.02 3.70 9.59
N SER A 196 8.31 4.98 9.32
CA SER A 196 8.15 5.61 8.02
C SER A 196 9.45 6.31 7.60
N ASP A 197 9.55 6.65 6.31
CA ASP A 197 10.62 7.50 5.78
C ASP A 197 10.27 9.01 5.81
N GLY A 198 9.21 9.38 6.56
CA GLY A 198 8.63 10.72 6.63
C GLY A 198 7.51 10.98 5.63
N VAL A 199 7.24 10.07 4.68
CA VAL A 199 6.13 10.16 3.71
C VAL A 199 5.40 8.84 3.59
N VAL A 200 6.14 7.74 3.42
CA VAL A 200 5.62 6.40 3.21
C VAL A 200 6.00 5.52 4.40
N ARG A 201 5.02 4.83 4.96
CA ARG A 201 5.24 3.80 5.99
C ARG A 201 6.05 2.66 5.38
N VAL A 202 7.00 2.10 6.13
CA VAL A 202 7.76 0.92 5.72
C VAL A 202 6.82 -0.22 5.31
N ALA A 203 5.76 -0.45 6.09
CA ALA A 203 4.70 -1.42 5.79
C ALA A 203 3.94 -1.14 4.48
N SER A 204 3.80 0.13 4.10
CA SER A 204 3.13 0.55 2.87
C SER A 204 4.02 0.40 1.63
N ALA A 205 5.34 0.54 1.79
CA ALA A 205 6.28 0.35 0.69
C ALA A 205 6.45 -1.13 0.30
N ASN A 206 6.33 -2.04 1.26
CA ASN A 206 6.57 -3.46 1.07
C ASN A 206 5.52 -4.13 0.16
N LEU A 207 5.97 -4.94 -0.81
CA LEU A 207 5.11 -5.77 -1.66
C LEU A 207 4.97 -7.22 -1.17
N ASN A 208 5.57 -7.54 -0.04
CA ASN A 208 5.21 -8.73 0.72
C ASN A 208 4.07 -8.30 1.66
N PHE A 209 2.85 -8.73 1.36
CA PHE A 209 1.62 -8.38 2.07
C PHE A 209 0.65 -9.57 2.07
N SER A 210 -0.36 -9.53 2.94
CA SER A 210 -1.40 -10.55 2.98
C SER A 210 -2.74 -9.98 2.54
N TYR A 211 -3.59 -10.82 1.95
CA TYR A 211 -4.99 -10.55 1.70
C TYR A 211 -5.88 -11.56 2.41
N LEU A 212 -6.89 -11.08 3.12
CA LEU A 212 -7.90 -11.88 3.81
C LEU A 212 -9.29 -11.52 3.28
N LEU A 213 -10.11 -12.54 3.03
CA LEU A 213 -11.55 -12.38 2.79
C LEU A 213 -12.30 -12.98 3.97
N LEU A 214 -13.04 -12.15 4.69
CA LEU A 214 -13.90 -12.52 5.80
C LEU A 214 -15.35 -12.41 5.34
N ALA A 215 -16.09 -13.52 5.30
CA ALA A 215 -17.49 -13.52 4.86
C ALA A 215 -18.41 -13.86 6.03
N GLU A 216 -19.53 -13.14 6.14
CA GLU A 216 -20.61 -13.46 7.07
C GLU A 216 -21.23 -14.84 6.74
N THR A 217 -21.35 -15.71 7.75
CA THR A 217 -21.81 -17.09 7.54
C THR A 217 -23.03 -17.45 8.39
N ALA A 218 -22.93 -17.34 9.72
CA ALA A 218 -23.97 -17.79 10.64
C ALA A 218 -24.33 -16.70 11.63
N HIS A 219 -25.61 -16.60 11.98
CA HIS A 219 -26.06 -15.80 13.11
C HIS A 219 -25.89 -16.60 14.40
N THR A 220 -25.26 -16.00 15.39
CA THR A 220 -24.92 -16.61 16.67
C THR A 220 -25.25 -15.65 17.81
N CYS A 221 -25.38 -16.17 19.04
CA CYS A 221 -25.57 -15.35 20.25
C CYS A 221 -24.43 -15.54 21.24
N ASP A 222 -23.22 -15.53 20.71
CA ASP A 222 -21.97 -15.78 21.42
C ASP A 222 -20.92 -14.68 21.21
N GLY A 223 -21.36 -13.47 20.86
CA GLY A 223 -20.49 -12.29 20.80
C GLY A 223 -19.74 -12.09 22.12
N PHE A 224 -18.61 -11.38 22.09
CA PHE A 224 -17.76 -11.26 23.30
C PHE A 224 -18.53 -10.63 24.49
N ASP A 225 -19.52 -9.80 24.19
CA ASP A 225 -20.44 -9.14 25.12
C ASP A 225 -21.79 -9.87 25.28
N LYS A 226 -21.87 -11.13 24.81
CA LYS A 226 -23.06 -12.00 24.80
C LYS A 226 -24.22 -11.50 23.95
N ARG A 227 -24.00 -10.52 23.07
CA ARG A 227 -25.02 -10.09 22.11
C ARG A 227 -25.12 -11.07 20.94
N CYS A 228 -26.29 -11.10 20.32
CA CYS A 228 -26.49 -11.78 19.06
C CYS A 228 -25.81 -11.00 17.93
N ILE A 229 -24.96 -11.69 17.19
CA ILE A 229 -24.09 -11.19 16.14
C ILE A 229 -24.02 -12.22 15.02
N SER A 230 -23.33 -11.93 13.94
CA SER A 230 -22.95 -12.93 12.95
C SER A 230 -21.49 -13.33 13.10
N THR A 231 -21.15 -14.53 12.62
CA THR A 231 -19.76 -15.00 12.53
C THR A 231 -19.17 -14.66 11.17
N LEU A 232 -18.01 -14.02 11.16
CA LEU A 232 -17.16 -13.83 10.00
C LEU A 232 -16.18 -15.00 9.89
N LYS A 233 -16.21 -15.73 8.77
CA LYS A 233 -15.27 -16.81 8.49
C LYS A 233 -14.20 -16.36 7.50
N LEU A 234 -12.95 -16.69 7.80
CA LEU A 234 -11.84 -16.55 6.85
C LEU A 234 -12.06 -17.51 5.66
N SER A 235 -12.48 -16.93 4.54
CA SER A 235 -12.87 -17.65 3.33
C SER A 235 -11.73 -17.70 2.30
N LYS A 236 -10.82 -16.72 2.33
CA LYS A 236 -9.60 -16.71 1.52
C LYS A 236 -8.47 -16.06 2.31
N HIS A 237 -7.29 -16.66 2.28
CA HIS A 237 -6.03 -16.07 2.71
C HIS A 237 -5.05 -16.21 1.54
N SER A 238 -4.45 -15.11 1.12
CA SER A 238 -3.52 -15.09 -0.03
C SER A 238 -2.31 -14.24 0.27
N GLN A 239 -1.17 -14.68 -0.22
CA GLN A 239 0.12 -14.02 -0.12
C GLN A 239 0.81 -14.09 -1.50
N PRO A 240 1.75 -13.19 -1.81
CA PRO A 240 2.46 -13.23 -3.08
C PRO A 240 3.09 -14.60 -3.31
N HIS A 241 2.88 -15.17 -4.49
CA HIS A 241 3.43 -16.48 -4.87
C HIS A 241 4.96 -16.52 -4.77
N GLN A 242 5.61 -15.37 -4.93
CA GLN A 242 7.05 -15.20 -4.83
C GLN A 242 7.35 -13.99 -3.95
N GLN A 243 8.35 -14.15 -3.09
CA GLN A 243 8.82 -13.07 -2.23
C GLN A 243 9.42 -11.94 -3.09
N THR A 244 8.96 -10.71 -2.86
CA THR A 244 9.58 -9.52 -3.44
C THR A 244 10.78 -9.13 -2.57
N ALA A 245 11.96 -8.98 -3.19
CA ALA A 245 13.16 -8.50 -2.53
C ALA A 245 12.90 -7.13 -1.88
N PHE A 246 13.07 -7.03 -0.57
CA PHE A 246 12.71 -5.86 0.23
C PHE A 246 13.84 -5.49 1.21
N GLU A 247 14.27 -4.23 1.18
CA GLU A 247 15.23 -3.69 2.14
C GLU A 247 14.81 -2.36 2.76
N VAL A 248 14.96 -2.24 4.08
CA VAL A 248 14.95 -0.96 4.78
C VAL A 248 16.37 -0.39 4.85
N ILE A 249 16.61 0.69 4.11
CA ILE A 249 17.86 1.42 4.08
C ILE A 249 18.00 2.29 5.32
N LYS A 250 18.93 1.91 6.19
CA LYS A 250 19.23 2.63 7.44
C LYS A 250 19.53 4.11 7.18
N ASN A 251 18.91 4.99 7.98
CA ASN A 251 19.12 6.44 7.95
C ASN A 251 18.81 7.10 6.59
N ALA A 252 17.97 6.46 5.76
CA ALA A 252 17.40 7.09 4.57
C ALA A 252 16.00 7.65 4.88
N SER A 253 15.71 8.82 4.33
CA SER A 253 14.38 9.45 4.30
C SER A 253 13.79 9.44 2.90
N HIS A 254 12.51 9.77 2.77
CA HIS A 254 11.83 9.82 1.47
C HIS A 254 12.51 10.77 0.48
N SER A 255 12.87 11.95 0.98
CA SER A 255 13.44 13.07 0.23
C SER A 255 14.44 13.85 1.11
N GLY A 256 15.09 14.84 0.51
CA GLY A 256 16.06 15.72 1.18
C GLY A 256 17.52 15.49 0.78
N SER A 257 18.34 16.52 0.92
CA SER A 257 19.74 16.51 0.50
C SER A 257 20.69 15.83 1.50
N SER A 258 20.27 15.68 2.75
CA SER A 258 21.09 15.05 3.80
C SER A 258 20.84 13.54 3.87
N LYS A 259 19.56 13.15 3.98
CA LYS A 259 19.15 11.75 4.19
C LYS A 259 18.27 11.17 3.08
N GLY A 260 17.79 11.96 2.13
CA GLY A 260 16.89 11.48 1.08
C GLY A 260 17.47 10.29 0.32
N ILE A 261 16.65 9.25 0.11
CA ILE A 261 17.03 7.98 -0.51
C ILE A 261 17.66 8.20 -1.89
N MET A 262 17.24 9.25 -2.59
CA MET A 262 17.87 9.73 -3.82
C MET A 262 18.58 11.08 -3.63
N GLY A 263 17.90 12.05 -3.02
CA GLY A 263 18.38 13.43 -2.89
C GLY A 263 19.73 13.60 -2.20
N SER A 264 20.12 12.64 -1.34
CA SER A 264 21.39 12.69 -0.62
C SER A 264 22.59 12.07 -1.35
N VAL A 265 22.37 11.53 -2.56
CA VAL A 265 23.42 10.89 -3.35
C VAL A 265 24.24 11.93 -4.10
N THR A 266 25.56 11.84 -3.94
CA THR A 266 26.55 12.66 -4.65
C THR A 266 27.66 11.77 -5.22
N ASN A 267 28.35 12.23 -6.26
CA ASN A 267 29.52 11.54 -6.82
C ASN A 267 30.66 11.31 -5.81
N ARG A 268 30.68 12.08 -4.72
CA ARG A 268 31.67 11.99 -3.64
C ARG A 268 31.32 10.90 -2.62
N ASN A 269 30.04 10.72 -2.32
CA ASN A 269 29.59 9.76 -1.29
C ASN A 269 29.04 8.44 -1.85
N ALA A 270 28.76 8.37 -3.17
CA ALA A 270 28.07 7.25 -3.81
C ALA A 270 28.64 5.87 -3.48
N LYS A 271 29.97 5.72 -3.50
CA LYS A 271 30.65 4.44 -3.20
C LYS A 271 30.30 3.88 -1.82
N ASN A 272 29.99 4.75 -0.87
CA ASN A 272 29.73 4.40 0.52
C ASN A 272 28.24 4.54 0.91
N LYS A 273 27.37 4.91 -0.03
CA LYS A 273 25.93 5.05 0.23
C LYS A 273 25.24 3.69 0.09
N PRO A 274 24.58 3.16 1.13
CA PRO A 274 23.97 1.83 1.10
C PRO A 274 22.96 1.64 -0.04
N VAL A 275 22.10 2.64 -0.28
CA VAL A 275 21.13 2.59 -1.39
C VAL A 275 21.80 2.42 -2.75
N VAL A 276 22.93 3.09 -3.01
CA VAL A 276 23.64 3.00 -4.30
C VAL A 276 24.29 1.63 -4.46
N GLN A 277 24.90 1.12 -3.38
CA GLN A 277 25.47 -0.23 -3.36
C GLN A 277 24.39 -1.29 -3.61
N ARG A 278 23.20 -1.13 -3.02
CA ARG A 278 22.11 -2.08 -3.21
C ARG A 278 21.52 -2.00 -4.62
N ILE A 279 21.30 -0.81 -5.18
CA ILE A 279 20.90 -0.64 -6.59
C ILE A 279 21.90 -1.36 -7.51
N ALA A 280 23.20 -1.18 -7.27
CA ALA A 280 24.23 -1.85 -8.04
C ALA A 280 24.17 -3.39 -7.94
N GLN A 281 23.86 -3.94 -6.77
CA GLN A 281 23.67 -5.38 -6.60
C GLN A 281 22.40 -5.87 -7.32
N CYS A 282 21.30 -5.12 -7.24
CA CYS A 282 20.06 -5.44 -7.94
C CYS A 282 20.28 -5.53 -9.46
N LEU A 283 20.98 -4.55 -10.06
CA LEU A 283 21.25 -4.51 -11.50
C LEU A 283 22.19 -5.62 -12.00
N ARG A 284 22.91 -6.31 -11.10
CA ARG A 284 23.77 -7.46 -11.44
C ARG A 284 23.01 -8.79 -11.43
N VAL A 285 21.78 -8.81 -10.93
CA VAL A 285 20.99 -10.04 -10.88
C VAL A 285 20.56 -10.42 -12.29
N THR A 286 20.92 -11.61 -12.73
CA THR A 286 20.60 -12.12 -14.08
C THR A 286 19.93 -13.49 -14.04
N SER A 287 19.66 -14.03 -12.85
CA SER A 287 19.03 -15.34 -12.70
C SER A 287 18.11 -15.42 -11.46
N PRO A 288 17.11 -16.32 -11.47
CA PRO A 288 16.24 -16.55 -10.30
C PRO A 288 16.99 -17.01 -9.04
N LYS A 289 18.15 -17.68 -9.19
CA LYS A 289 18.97 -18.08 -8.05
C LYS A 289 19.63 -16.86 -7.39
N GLN A 290 20.22 -15.96 -8.19
CA GLN A 290 20.79 -14.72 -7.69
C GLN A 290 19.72 -13.80 -7.08
N TYR A 291 18.53 -13.75 -7.68
CA TYR A 291 17.41 -12.97 -7.14
C TYR A 291 17.02 -13.44 -5.74
N ARG A 292 16.82 -14.75 -5.55
CA ARG A 292 16.51 -15.33 -4.24
C ARG A 292 17.60 -15.05 -3.21
N GLN A 293 18.87 -15.27 -3.58
CA GLN A 293 19.99 -14.96 -2.69
C GLN A 293 20.00 -13.49 -2.26
N LEU A 294 19.88 -12.56 -3.20
CA LEU A 294 19.86 -11.13 -2.89
C LEU A 294 18.62 -10.75 -2.07
N SER A 295 17.46 -11.35 -2.34
CA SER A 295 16.23 -11.17 -1.55
C SER A 295 16.41 -11.60 -0.09
N ASP A 296 17.08 -12.72 0.16
CA ASP A 296 17.38 -13.21 1.50
C ASP A 296 18.35 -12.26 2.22
N GLU A 297 19.41 -11.80 1.54
CA GLU A 297 20.37 -10.82 2.07
C GLU A 297 19.69 -9.49 2.44
N MET A 298 18.78 -9.00 1.59
CA MET A 298 18.00 -7.78 1.81
C MET A 298 17.03 -7.92 3.00
N SER A 299 16.39 -9.09 3.12
CA SER A 299 15.50 -9.41 4.24
C SER A 299 16.26 -9.48 5.56
N GLN A 300 17.45 -10.07 5.57
CA GLN A 300 18.33 -10.12 6.74
C GLN A 300 18.82 -8.72 7.14
N ALA A 301 19.23 -7.90 6.17
CA ALA A 301 19.64 -6.51 6.43
C ALA A 301 18.52 -5.68 7.08
N SER A 302 17.26 -5.93 6.69
CA SER A 302 16.08 -5.26 7.25
C SER A 302 15.67 -5.75 8.65
N SER A 303 16.14 -6.93 9.04
CA SER A 303 15.81 -7.59 10.31
C SER A 303 16.65 -7.08 11.49
N ILE A 304 17.63 -6.20 11.24
CA ILE A 304 18.40 -5.52 12.29
C ILE A 304 17.41 -4.78 13.23
N LYS A 305 17.66 -4.81 14.54
CA LYS A 305 16.77 -4.24 15.59
C LYS A 305 16.45 -2.77 15.31
N ARG A 306 15.30 -2.53 14.68
CA ARG A 306 14.65 -1.24 14.45
C ARG A 306 13.45 -1.18 15.39
N LYS A 307 13.20 -0.03 16.03
CA LYS A 307 12.09 0.12 16.99
C LYS A 307 11.40 1.48 16.83
N PRO A 308 10.06 1.51 16.76
CA PRO A 308 9.15 0.38 16.59
C PRO A 308 9.23 -0.21 15.17
N ARG A 309 9.10 -1.53 15.04
CA ARG A 309 8.62 -2.12 13.77
C ARG A 309 7.11 -2.11 13.81
N ALA A 310 6.49 -1.79 12.69
CA ALA A 310 5.07 -1.59 12.63
C ALA A 310 4.45 -2.36 11.48
N CYS A 311 3.17 -2.71 11.61
CA CYS A 311 2.39 -3.36 10.55
C CYS A 311 1.15 -2.53 10.24
N MET A 312 0.64 -2.65 9.02
CA MET A 312 -0.54 -1.92 8.57
C MET A 312 -1.68 -2.89 8.28
N LEU A 313 -2.90 -2.56 8.72
CA LEU A 313 -4.12 -3.31 8.44
C LEU A 313 -5.10 -2.42 7.70
N VAL A 314 -5.46 -2.78 6.46
CA VAL A 314 -6.42 -2.03 5.64
C VAL A 314 -7.70 -2.85 5.57
N VAL A 315 -8.76 -2.39 6.24
CA VAL A 315 -10.06 -3.06 6.31
C VAL A 315 -11.03 -2.38 5.36
N ARG A 316 -11.64 -3.16 4.46
CA ARG A 316 -12.68 -2.74 3.53
C ARG A 316 -13.97 -3.50 3.84
N VAL A 317 -15.09 -2.79 3.97
CA VAL A 317 -16.39 -3.39 4.31
C VAL A 317 -17.38 -3.22 3.16
N THR A 318 -17.89 -4.32 2.65
CA THR A 318 -18.92 -4.34 1.59
C THR A 318 -20.05 -5.27 1.99
N ASP A 319 -21.20 -5.13 1.33
CA ASP A 319 -22.24 -6.14 1.39
C ASP A 319 -22.04 -7.25 0.34
N ASP A 320 -22.86 -8.29 0.43
CA ASP A 320 -22.89 -9.45 -0.45
C ASP A 320 -23.37 -9.14 -1.87
N THR A 321 -23.87 -7.92 -2.11
CA THR A 321 -24.17 -7.39 -3.45
C THR A 321 -22.99 -6.63 -4.06
N GLY A 322 -21.90 -6.45 -3.30
CA GLY A 322 -20.71 -5.70 -3.70
C GLY A 322 -20.81 -4.20 -3.45
N LEU A 323 -21.86 -3.71 -2.76
CA LEU A 323 -21.98 -2.30 -2.42
C LEU A 323 -21.18 -1.96 -1.16
N PRO A 324 -20.63 -0.74 -1.07
CA PRO A 324 -19.86 -0.31 0.08
C PRO A 324 -20.75 -0.08 1.32
N VAL A 325 -20.26 -0.52 2.49
CA VAL A 325 -20.84 -0.17 3.80
C VAL A 325 -20.04 0.97 4.40
N GLU A 326 -20.49 2.21 4.23
CA GLU A 326 -19.70 3.40 4.53
C GLU A 326 -19.74 3.87 5.99
N ASP A 327 -20.77 3.46 6.74
CA ASP A 327 -20.92 3.78 8.17
C ASP A 327 -20.82 2.49 8.98
N PHE A 328 -19.74 2.38 9.75
CA PHE A 328 -19.44 1.23 10.58
C PHE A 328 -18.40 1.61 11.63
N ASP A 329 -18.38 0.85 12.73
CA ASP A 329 -17.25 0.82 13.65
C ASP A 329 -16.49 -0.50 13.52
N ILE A 330 -15.20 -0.46 13.84
CA ILE A 330 -14.35 -1.64 13.98
C ILE A 330 -13.83 -1.69 15.41
N LEU A 331 -14.09 -2.80 16.10
CA LEU A 331 -13.50 -3.11 17.39
C LEU A 331 -12.44 -4.19 17.21
N LEU A 332 -11.24 -3.90 17.70
CA LEU A 332 -10.17 -4.89 17.77
C LEU A 332 -10.34 -5.71 19.04
N LEU A 333 -10.33 -7.03 18.87
CA LEU A 333 -10.48 -8.02 19.93
C LEU A 333 -9.17 -8.77 20.13
N SER A 334 -8.86 -9.18 21.35
CA SER A 334 -7.63 -9.94 21.62
C SER A 334 -7.77 -10.86 22.81
N GLY A 335 -6.84 -11.81 22.91
CA GLY A 335 -6.69 -12.72 24.05
C GLY A 335 -7.65 -13.91 24.01
N PRO A 336 -7.63 -14.77 25.05
CA PRO A 336 -8.34 -16.05 25.06
C PRO A 336 -9.85 -15.91 24.90
N HIS A 337 -10.42 -14.77 25.28
CA HIS A 337 -11.85 -14.50 25.25
C HIS A 337 -12.26 -13.46 24.20
N PHE A 338 -11.33 -13.01 23.34
CA PHE A 338 -11.58 -12.02 22.28
C PHE A 338 -12.31 -10.77 22.79
N VAL A 339 -11.79 -10.17 23.87
CA VAL A 339 -12.38 -8.95 24.45
C VAL A 339 -11.60 -7.71 23.98
N PRO A 340 -12.26 -6.54 23.90
CA PRO A 340 -11.56 -5.29 23.64
C PRO A 340 -10.70 -4.89 24.84
N GLY A 341 -9.54 -4.28 24.59
CA GLY A 341 -8.73 -3.63 25.62
C GLY A 341 -7.57 -4.44 26.22
N GLU A 342 -7.35 -5.68 25.79
CA GLU A 342 -6.19 -6.48 26.24
C GLU A 342 -4.87 -6.16 25.52
N PHE A 343 -4.89 -5.24 24.55
CA PHE A 343 -3.68 -4.78 23.87
C PHE A 343 -2.80 -3.92 24.78
N LYS A 344 -1.47 -4.04 24.64
CA LYS A 344 -0.51 -3.21 25.36
C LYS A 344 -0.67 -1.73 24.99
N LYS A 345 -0.53 -0.82 25.96
CA LYS A 345 -0.64 0.64 25.74
C LYS A 345 0.26 1.11 24.59
N GLY A 346 -0.32 1.90 23.68
CA GLY A 346 0.35 2.42 22.49
C GLY A 346 0.65 1.37 21.44
N PHE A 347 -0.10 0.26 21.38
CA PHE A 347 -0.07 -0.66 20.24
C PHE A 347 -0.64 0.00 18.98
N MET A 348 -1.68 0.83 19.13
CA MET A 348 -2.23 1.64 18.04
C MET A 348 -1.33 2.86 17.83
N LEU A 349 -0.66 2.92 16.67
CA LEU A 349 0.20 4.03 16.28
C LEU A 349 -0.61 5.09 15.53
N ASP A 350 -1.51 4.66 14.64
CA ASP A 350 -2.39 5.54 13.87
C ASP A 350 -3.65 4.79 13.40
N LYS A 351 -4.72 5.54 13.11
CA LYS A 351 -5.95 5.04 12.48
C LYS A 351 -6.49 6.09 11.51
N GLN A 352 -6.94 5.64 10.35
CA GLN A 352 -7.19 6.51 9.23
C GLN A 352 -8.36 6.00 8.36
N LYS A 353 -9.46 6.76 8.28
CA LYS A 353 -10.61 6.44 7.40
C LYS A 353 -10.43 7.15 6.07
N ASN A 354 -10.51 6.43 4.95
CA ASN A 354 -10.32 7.04 3.63
C ASN A 354 -11.42 8.07 3.33
N HIS A 355 -11.06 9.23 2.73
CA HIS A 355 -11.98 10.34 2.49
C HIS A 355 -13.00 10.04 1.38
N THR A 356 -12.54 9.40 0.31
CA THR A 356 -13.35 9.08 -0.86
C THR A 356 -14.00 7.70 -0.69
N ASN A 357 -13.22 6.69 -0.32
CA ASN A 357 -13.66 5.34 -0.07
C ASN A 357 -14.03 5.15 1.40
N LYS A 358 -15.14 5.75 1.84
CA LYS A 358 -15.57 5.77 3.26
C LYS A 358 -15.84 4.39 3.86
N HIS A 359 -15.95 3.35 3.06
CA HIS A 359 -16.06 1.97 3.52
C HIS A 359 -14.70 1.32 3.86
N VAL A 360 -13.61 2.10 3.86
CA VAL A 360 -12.24 1.64 4.12
C VAL A 360 -11.62 2.34 5.32
N LEU A 361 -11.04 1.55 6.21
CA LEU A 361 -10.35 2.00 7.42
C LEU A 361 -8.95 1.36 7.49
N THR A 362 -7.93 2.18 7.62
CA THR A 362 -6.54 1.75 7.78
C THR A 362 -6.10 1.92 9.23
N PHE A 363 -5.51 0.89 9.80
CA PHE A 363 -4.86 0.90 11.10
C PHE A 363 -3.36 0.71 10.95
N TYR A 364 -2.61 1.32 11.85
CA TYR A 364 -1.17 1.16 11.94
C TYR A 364 -0.78 0.78 13.36
N PHE A 365 -0.07 -0.32 13.51
CA PHE A 365 0.20 -0.94 14.80
C PHE A 365 1.68 -1.14 15.07
N ASP A 366 2.07 -1.06 16.34
CA ASP A 366 3.36 -1.52 16.84
C ASP A 366 3.37 -3.06 16.86
N ALA A 367 4.13 -3.65 15.95
CA ALA A 367 4.15 -5.10 15.76
C ALA A 367 4.80 -5.83 16.95
N ASP A 368 5.79 -5.22 17.61
CA ASP A 368 6.43 -5.79 18.81
C ASP A 368 5.46 -5.86 20.00
N LYS A 369 4.49 -4.95 20.06
CA LYS A 369 3.42 -4.98 21.08
C LYS A 369 2.31 -5.97 20.72
N LEU A 370 1.94 -6.07 19.45
CA LEU A 370 0.97 -7.06 18.98
C LEU A 370 1.45 -8.51 19.19
N ALA A 371 2.74 -8.77 18.98
CA ALA A 371 3.35 -10.09 19.23
C ALA A 371 3.28 -10.55 20.70
N LYS A 372 2.82 -9.68 21.62
CA LYS A 372 2.65 -9.99 23.05
C LYS A 372 1.19 -10.19 23.46
N VAL A 373 0.28 -10.25 22.49
CA VAL A 373 -1.12 -10.59 22.73
C VAL A 373 -1.18 -12.01 23.29
N SER A 374 -1.99 -12.21 24.35
CA SER A 374 -2.10 -13.51 25.02
C SER A 374 -2.59 -14.58 24.05
N GLU A 375 -1.92 -15.74 24.06
CA GLU A 375 -2.19 -16.88 23.15
C GLU A 375 -2.13 -16.53 21.65
N GLY A 376 -1.58 -15.36 21.30
CA GLY A 376 -1.57 -14.81 19.95
C GLY A 376 -2.94 -14.74 19.26
N LYS A 377 -4.03 -14.69 20.03
CA LYS A 377 -5.41 -14.62 19.53
C LYS A 377 -5.85 -13.20 19.27
N ILE A 378 -6.33 -12.93 18.06
CA ILE A 378 -6.87 -11.64 17.65
C ILE A 378 -8.23 -11.78 16.98
N GLY A 379 -9.05 -10.75 17.05
CA GLY A 379 -10.34 -10.72 16.39
C GLY A 379 -10.72 -9.32 15.96
N ILE A 380 -11.76 -9.26 15.14
CA ILE A 380 -12.32 -8.02 14.62
C ILE A 380 -13.83 -8.12 14.76
N ARG A 381 -14.46 -7.14 15.40
CA ARG A 381 -15.90 -6.93 15.33
C ARG A 381 -16.20 -5.76 14.42
N VAL A 382 -17.10 -5.94 13.47
CA VAL A 382 -17.68 -4.87 12.68
C VAL A 382 -19.08 -4.56 13.19
N GLU A 383 -19.36 -3.27 13.36
CA GLU A 383 -20.65 -2.73 13.79
C GLU A 383 -21.20 -1.85 12.66
N PRO A 384 -21.85 -2.44 11.64
CA PRO A 384 -22.29 -1.73 10.43
C PRO A 384 -23.58 -0.94 10.67
N ARG A 385 -23.79 0.10 9.86
CA ARG A 385 -25.04 0.87 9.79
C ARG A 385 -25.55 0.95 8.34
N PRO A 386 -26.88 0.96 8.13
CA PRO A 386 -27.94 0.83 9.14
C PRO A 386 -27.99 -0.58 9.75
N ASN A 387 -28.28 -0.65 11.06
CA ASN A 387 -28.39 -1.90 11.82
C ASN A 387 -29.86 -2.27 12.15
N SER A 388 -30.81 -1.52 11.60
CA SER A 388 -32.25 -1.73 11.71
C SER A 388 -32.96 -1.10 10.51
N GLY A 389 -34.26 -1.31 10.39
CA GLY A 389 -35.10 -0.82 9.29
C GLY A 389 -35.35 -1.88 8.21
N MET A 390 -35.85 -1.44 7.05
CA MET A 390 -36.24 -2.33 5.93
C MET A 390 -35.05 -3.04 5.27
N CYS A 391 -33.90 -2.35 5.20
CA CYS A 391 -32.65 -2.89 4.70
C CYS A 391 -31.57 -2.59 5.74
N TYR A 392 -30.92 -3.63 6.26
CA TYR A 392 -29.99 -3.49 7.38
C TYR A 392 -28.90 -4.55 7.39
N TYR A 393 -27.93 -4.38 8.29
CA TYR A 393 -26.84 -5.30 8.54
C TYR A 393 -26.81 -5.75 10.00
N LEU A 394 -26.21 -6.89 10.27
CA LEU A 394 -25.91 -7.35 11.62
C LEU A 394 -24.44 -7.09 11.97
N SER A 395 -24.18 -6.82 13.24
CA SER A 395 -22.82 -6.84 13.78
C SER A 395 -22.20 -8.21 13.55
N ALA A 396 -20.91 -8.27 13.22
CA ALA A 396 -20.25 -9.54 12.96
C ALA A 396 -18.84 -9.63 13.55
N GLU A 397 -18.44 -10.80 14.04
CA GLU A 397 -17.14 -11.04 14.65
C GLU A 397 -16.33 -12.08 13.88
N PHE A 398 -15.05 -11.75 13.66
CA PHE A 398 -13.99 -12.70 13.32
C PHE A 398 -13.15 -12.97 14.57
N ARG A 399 -12.83 -14.25 14.80
CA ARG A 399 -11.94 -14.71 15.87
C ARG A 399 -10.89 -15.63 15.24
N SER A 400 -9.61 -15.30 15.41
CA SER A 400 -8.50 -16.08 14.88
C SER A 400 -8.30 -17.38 15.67
N ASP A 401 -7.56 -18.32 15.11
CA ASP A 401 -7.03 -19.45 15.87
C ASP A 401 -5.89 -18.99 16.81
N VAL A 402 -5.41 -19.93 17.63
CA VAL A 402 -4.27 -19.74 18.54
C VAL A 402 -3.02 -19.36 17.75
N GLU A 403 -2.21 -18.46 18.30
CA GLU A 403 -0.97 -17.92 17.72
C GLU A 403 -1.11 -17.16 16.38
N GLN A 404 -2.28 -17.03 15.76
CA GLN A 404 -2.40 -16.45 14.41
C GLN A 404 -2.02 -14.96 14.27
N VAL A 405 -1.86 -14.19 15.35
CA VAL A 405 -1.47 -12.77 15.27
C VAL A 405 -0.20 -12.53 14.45
N HIS A 406 0.79 -13.42 14.53
CA HIS A 406 2.07 -13.25 13.84
C HIS A 406 2.01 -13.65 12.36
N GLU A 407 1.00 -14.42 11.97
CA GLU A 407 0.74 -14.80 10.57
C GLU A 407 -0.10 -13.74 9.86
N LEU A 408 -1.08 -13.17 10.57
CA LEU A 408 -2.03 -12.20 10.03
C LEU A 408 -1.53 -10.76 10.12
N LEU A 409 -0.64 -10.42 11.06
CA LEU A 409 -0.12 -9.06 11.26
C LEU A 409 1.40 -9.07 11.34
N ILE A 410 2.04 -9.19 10.18
CA ILE A 410 3.50 -9.28 10.06
C ILE A 410 4.14 -7.90 10.10
N ALA A 411 5.19 -7.75 10.91
CA ALA A 411 5.98 -6.52 10.98
C ALA A 411 6.52 -6.08 9.61
N ASP A 412 6.47 -4.78 9.35
CA ASP A 412 6.86 -4.12 8.09
C ASP A 412 6.05 -4.58 6.87
N GLN A 413 4.86 -5.14 7.08
CA GLN A 413 3.95 -5.55 6.00
C GLN A 413 2.56 -4.95 6.16
N THR A 414 1.84 -4.92 5.04
CA THR A 414 0.42 -4.60 4.98
C THR A 414 -0.40 -5.89 5.01
N THR A 415 -1.55 -5.85 5.66
CA THR A 415 -2.61 -6.87 5.51
C THR A 415 -3.87 -6.18 5.05
N MET A 416 -4.38 -6.61 3.90
CA MET A 416 -5.66 -6.15 3.34
C MET A 416 -6.75 -7.13 3.76
N VAL A 417 -7.86 -6.61 4.28
CA VAL A 417 -8.99 -7.43 4.74
C VAL A 417 -10.26 -6.92 4.11
N ASP A 418 -10.91 -7.77 3.33
CA ASP A 418 -12.27 -7.54 2.88
C ASP A 418 -13.22 -8.23 3.85
N ILE A 419 -14.18 -7.47 4.38
CA ILE A 419 -15.28 -7.98 5.18
C ILE A 419 -16.54 -7.88 4.33
N VAL A 420 -17.15 -9.02 4.02
CA VAL A 420 -18.40 -9.13 3.27
C VAL A 420 -19.53 -9.46 4.24
N LEU A 421 -20.46 -8.52 4.40
CA LEU A 421 -21.66 -8.64 5.22
C LEU A 421 -22.87 -9.02 4.38
N GLN A 422 -23.85 -9.70 4.96
CA GLN A 422 -25.10 -10.00 4.30
C GLN A 422 -26.07 -8.82 4.43
N ARG A 423 -26.55 -8.29 3.30
CA ARG A 423 -27.63 -7.30 3.29
C ARG A 423 -28.95 -7.97 3.62
N ARG A 424 -29.50 -7.67 4.79
CA ARG A 424 -30.83 -8.17 5.20
C ARG A 424 -31.90 -7.26 4.63
N ILE A 425 -32.89 -7.85 3.97
CA ILE A 425 -34.03 -7.15 3.38
C ILE A 425 -35.30 -7.74 3.98
N LYS A 426 -36.08 -6.91 4.67
CA LYS A 426 -37.39 -7.30 5.20
C LYS A 426 -38.35 -7.64 4.04
N PRO A 427 -39.16 -8.72 4.11
CA PRO A 427 -40.14 -9.04 3.07
C PRO A 427 -41.08 -7.88 2.71
N GLU A 428 -41.38 -7.03 3.68
CA GLU A 428 -42.24 -5.85 3.56
C GLU A 428 -41.65 -4.76 2.65
N THR A 429 -40.36 -4.84 2.32
CA THR A 429 -39.70 -3.93 1.36
C THR A 429 -40.41 -3.94 0.00
N PHE A 430 -40.98 -5.08 -0.40
CA PHE A 430 -41.82 -5.18 -1.57
C PHE A 430 -42.89 -6.27 -1.39
N SER A 431 -44.16 -5.88 -1.47
CA SER A 431 -45.28 -6.80 -1.42
C SER A 431 -46.34 -6.43 -2.46
N PHE A 432 -47.18 -7.41 -2.83
CA PHE A 432 -48.37 -7.17 -3.63
C PHE A 432 -49.60 -7.15 -2.73
N ILE A 433 -50.50 -6.20 -2.98
CA ILE A 433 -51.81 -6.11 -2.33
C ILE A 433 -52.92 -6.17 -3.38
N ALA A 434 -54.11 -6.60 -2.98
CA ALA A 434 -55.26 -6.51 -3.87
C ALA A 434 -55.70 -5.04 -3.99
N PRO A 435 -56.30 -4.62 -5.13
CA PRO A 435 -56.75 -3.22 -5.31
C PRO A 435 -57.70 -2.72 -4.21
N LYS A 436 -58.48 -3.61 -3.59
CA LYS A 436 -59.38 -3.31 -2.47
C LYS A 436 -58.66 -2.96 -1.16
N ASP A 437 -57.42 -3.38 -1.02
CA ASP A 437 -56.57 -3.16 0.16
C ASP A 437 -55.61 -1.98 -0.07
N GLY A 438 -55.82 -1.22 -1.16
CA GLY A 438 -55.03 -0.04 -1.52
C GLY A 438 -55.15 1.07 -0.47
N GLY A 439 -54.05 1.78 -0.23
CA GLY A 439 -54.00 2.85 0.77
C GLY A 439 -52.59 3.41 0.97
N ASP A 440 -52.45 4.27 1.98
CA ASP A 440 -51.16 4.74 2.48
C ASP A 440 -50.40 3.56 3.11
N PHE A 441 -49.11 3.42 2.80
CA PHE A 441 -48.23 2.35 3.28
C PHE A 441 -47.05 2.90 4.10
N SER A 442 -47.06 4.19 4.44
CA SER A 442 -46.02 4.85 5.23
C SER A 442 -45.79 4.18 6.59
N TYR A 443 -46.84 3.63 7.20
CA TYR A 443 -46.79 2.93 8.49
C TYR A 443 -45.92 1.67 8.48
N LEU A 444 -45.66 1.08 7.31
CA LEU A 444 -44.81 -0.12 7.21
C LEU A 444 -43.37 0.16 7.62
N ILE A 445 -42.90 1.41 7.54
CA ILE A 445 -41.50 1.79 7.85
C ILE A 445 -41.20 1.68 9.36
N ASP A 446 -42.21 1.80 10.22
CA ASP A 446 -42.07 1.87 11.68
C ASP A 446 -42.28 0.52 12.40
N GLU A 447 -42.59 -0.56 11.66
CA GLU A 447 -42.61 -1.96 12.12
C GLU A 447 -41.30 -2.69 11.75
#